data_AF-A0A5T1RN27-F1
#
_entry.id   AF-A0A5T1RN27-F1
#
_cell.length_a   1.000
_cell.length_b   1.000
_cell.length_c   1.000
_cell.angle_alpha   90.00
_cell.angle_beta   90.00
_cell.angle_gamma   90.00
#
_symmetry.space_group_name_H-M   'P 1'
#
loop_
_entity.id
_entity.type
_entity.pdbx_description
1 polymer ?
#
loop_
_entity_poly.entity_id
_entity_poly.type
_entity_poly.pdbx_seq_one_letter_code
_entity_poly.pdbx_strand_id
1 'polypeptide(L)'
;HGIKPDYVCMLERTEITAEFFNNDFGEFDKDIIFICAGVVHPKAIEYLKGRNRKYLIIPRYLYFPIYIKLKYFDFLYNTPSVAHMACYLSLHLNHKNIIFIGQDLAYAENGNSHPDDYQNSANYESQMYEHILTEAYGGKKEIKTHEVWIFFKQILEAMIIKYHITTYNCTEGGARIEGTIEKPFLWACENLLHKDLNKPFEKLEPLSLNKQNEFLLKAYYKVCKSIKHCRDFSKILSNDFNNIQNIYLNLNKKENDLN
;
A
#
# COMPACT_ATOMS: atom_id res chain seq x y z
N HIS A 1 18.78 8.63 -12.47
CA HIS A 1 19.77 7.54 -12.31
C HIS A 1 19.62 6.36 -13.29
N GLY A 2 18.61 6.32 -14.18
CA GLY A 2 18.52 5.25 -15.20
C GLY A 2 18.24 3.84 -14.65
N ILE A 3 17.90 3.71 -13.37
CA ILE A 3 17.56 2.44 -12.72
C ILE A 3 16.12 2.10 -13.10
N LYS A 4 15.94 1.01 -13.85
CA LYS A 4 14.62 0.52 -14.26
C LYS A 4 14.07 -0.46 -13.24
N PRO A 5 12.88 -0.22 -12.65
CA PRO A 5 12.31 -1.15 -11.68
C PRO A 5 11.65 -2.33 -12.40
N ASP A 6 11.74 -3.53 -11.81
CA ASP A 6 10.93 -4.67 -12.23
C ASP A 6 9.44 -4.48 -11.83
N TYR A 7 9.23 -3.91 -10.63
CA TYR A 7 7.93 -3.71 -10.02
C TYR A 7 7.73 -2.27 -9.53
N VAL A 8 6.53 -1.72 -9.73
CA VAL A 8 6.12 -0.42 -9.16
C VAL A 8 4.85 -0.61 -8.35
N CYS A 9 4.90 -0.31 -7.04
CA CYS A 9 3.77 -0.51 -6.15
C CYS A 9 2.90 0.75 -6.01
N MET A 10 1.58 0.57 -5.89
CA MET A 10 0.62 1.62 -5.55
C MET A 10 -0.33 1.13 -4.45
N LEU A 11 -0.38 1.86 -3.34
CA LEU A 11 -1.20 1.52 -2.19
C LEU A 11 -2.35 2.51 -1.96
N GLU A 12 -2.11 3.77 -2.30
CA GLU A 12 -2.93 4.90 -1.87
C GLU A 12 -4.24 5.05 -2.66
N ARG A 13 -5.24 5.64 -1.99
CA ARG A 13 -6.63 5.70 -2.48
C ARG A 13 -7.05 7.09 -2.95
N THR A 14 -6.13 8.05 -2.89
CA THR A 14 -6.42 9.45 -3.20
C THR A 14 -6.17 9.73 -4.67
N GLU A 15 -6.85 10.74 -5.20
CA GLU A 15 -6.64 11.19 -6.58
C GLU A 15 -5.21 11.74 -6.77
N ILE A 16 -4.71 12.52 -5.81
CA ILE A 16 -3.36 13.11 -5.84
C ILE A 16 -2.28 12.05 -6.07
N THR A 17 -2.41 10.88 -5.44
CA THR A 17 -1.44 9.79 -5.59
C THR A 17 -1.64 9.01 -6.89
N ALA A 18 -2.85 8.97 -7.44
CA ALA A 18 -3.08 8.40 -8.77
C ALA A 18 -2.37 9.20 -9.88
N GLU A 19 -2.20 10.51 -9.72
CA GLU A 19 -1.50 11.36 -10.68
C GLU A 19 -0.03 10.99 -10.86
N PHE A 20 0.60 10.27 -9.91
CA PHE A 20 1.95 9.71 -10.12
C PHE A 20 2.01 8.79 -11.36
N PHE A 21 0.90 8.10 -11.66
CA PHE A 21 0.78 7.24 -12.85
C PHE A 21 0.35 7.99 -14.10
N ASN A 22 0.07 9.30 -14.01
CA ASN A 22 -0.30 10.14 -15.14
C ASN A 22 0.90 10.71 -15.92
N ASN A 23 2.06 10.09 -15.79
CA ASN A 23 3.23 10.42 -16.60
C ASN A 23 3.32 9.49 -17.81
N ASP A 24 3.98 9.91 -18.88
CA ASP A 24 4.37 9.05 -20.01
C ASP A 24 5.89 8.91 -20.04
N PHE A 25 6.38 7.69 -19.79
CA PHE A 25 7.80 7.36 -19.81
C PHE A 25 8.19 6.54 -21.06
N GLY A 26 7.27 6.33 -22.00
CA GLY A 26 7.50 5.61 -23.25
C GLY A 26 8.11 4.22 -23.04
N GLU A 27 9.20 3.93 -23.77
CA GLU A 27 9.90 2.64 -23.71
C GLU A 27 10.53 2.32 -22.34
N PHE A 28 10.70 3.30 -21.45
CA PHE A 28 11.22 3.05 -20.12
C PHE A 28 10.29 2.12 -19.32
N ASP A 29 8.97 2.27 -19.51
CA ASP A 29 7.94 1.48 -18.83
C ASP A 29 7.80 0.04 -19.35
N LYS A 30 8.46 -0.28 -20.47
CA LYS A 30 8.37 -1.62 -21.06
C LYS A 30 8.79 -2.68 -20.05
N ASP A 31 8.00 -3.74 -19.90
CA ASP A 31 8.26 -4.86 -18.98
C ASP A 31 8.25 -4.54 -17.47
N ILE A 32 7.92 -3.31 -17.07
CA ILE A 32 7.59 -3.00 -15.68
C ILE A 32 6.21 -3.58 -15.35
N ILE A 33 6.08 -4.22 -14.18
CA ILE A 33 4.79 -4.68 -13.64
C ILE A 33 4.34 -3.74 -12.52
N PHE A 34 3.23 -3.04 -12.75
CA PHE A 34 2.62 -2.17 -11.75
C PHE A 34 1.72 -2.99 -10.82
N ILE A 35 2.00 -2.99 -9.52
CA ILE A 35 1.26 -3.78 -8.52
C ILE A 35 0.43 -2.82 -7.68
N CYS A 36 -0.88 -2.86 -7.86
CA CYS A 36 -1.83 -1.97 -7.20
C CYS A 36 -2.59 -2.71 -6.09
N ALA A 37 -2.78 -2.08 -4.94
CA ALA A 37 -3.74 -2.57 -3.96
C ALA A 37 -5.17 -2.51 -4.51
N GLY A 38 -6.04 -3.44 -4.13
CA GLY A 38 -7.44 -3.50 -4.60
C GLY A 38 -8.36 -2.36 -4.16
N VAL A 39 -7.80 -1.31 -3.56
CA VAL A 39 -8.49 -0.13 -3.04
C VAL A 39 -7.92 1.18 -3.57
N VAL A 40 -6.98 1.13 -4.52
CA VAL A 40 -6.40 2.33 -5.13
C VAL A 40 -7.46 3.16 -5.84
N HIS A 41 -7.17 4.45 -6.02
CA HIS A 41 -8.09 5.33 -6.74
C HIS A 41 -8.30 4.84 -8.20
N PRO A 42 -9.52 4.84 -8.75
CA PRO A 42 -9.80 4.32 -10.10
C PRO A 42 -8.94 4.92 -11.21
N LYS A 43 -8.62 6.22 -11.12
CA LYS A 43 -7.73 6.90 -12.08
C LYS A 43 -6.38 6.23 -12.25
N ALA A 44 -5.81 5.65 -11.19
CA ALA A 44 -4.53 4.94 -11.30
C ALA A 44 -4.65 3.79 -12.31
N ILE A 45 -5.75 3.04 -12.26
CA ILE A 45 -6.02 1.93 -13.20
C ILE A 45 -6.35 2.46 -14.60
N GLU A 46 -7.07 3.58 -14.72
CA GLU A 46 -7.34 4.23 -16.01
C GLU A 46 -6.05 4.65 -16.71
N TYR A 47 -5.12 5.29 -15.98
CA TYR A 47 -3.82 5.71 -16.51
C TYR A 47 -2.95 4.54 -16.94
N LEU A 48 -2.93 3.43 -16.18
CA LEU A 48 -2.20 2.23 -16.56
C LEU A 48 -2.79 1.60 -17.83
N LYS A 49 -4.12 1.48 -17.92
CA LYS A 49 -4.81 0.94 -19.10
C LYS A 49 -4.62 1.82 -20.33
N GLY A 50 -4.78 3.13 -20.20
CA GLY A 50 -4.66 4.09 -21.29
C GLY A 50 -3.29 4.10 -21.96
N ARG A 51 -2.25 3.65 -21.23
CA ARG A 51 -0.87 3.52 -21.72
C ARG A 51 -0.42 2.08 -21.94
N ASN A 52 -1.35 1.11 -21.91
CA ASN A 52 -1.07 -0.31 -22.10
C ASN A 52 0.02 -0.88 -21.17
N ARG A 53 0.12 -0.35 -19.94
CA ARG A 53 1.06 -0.81 -18.91
C ARG A 53 0.58 -2.13 -18.31
N LYS A 54 1.51 -3.06 -18.07
CA LYS A 54 1.20 -4.32 -17.38
C LYS A 54 0.94 -4.02 -15.91
N TYR A 55 -0.20 -4.43 -15.38
CA TYR A 55 -0.51 -4.24 -13.97
C TYR A 55 -1.23 -5.44 -13.34
N LEU A 56 -1.05 -5.60 -12.04
CA LEU A 56 -1.74 -6.57 -11.18
C LEU A 56 -2.50 -5.81 -10.09
N ILE A 57 -3.68 -6.30 -9.75
CA ILE A 57 -4.44 -5.82 -8.58
C ILE A 57 -4.38 -6.90 -7.50
N ILE A 58 -3.78 -6.57 -6.35
CA ILE A 58 -3.74 -7.45 -5.18
C ILE A 58 -4.80 -7.01 -4.18
N PRO A 59 -5.77 -7.86 -3.82
CA PRO A 59 -6.79 -7.49 -2.85
C PRO A 59 -6.16 -7.24 -1.47
N ARG A 60 -6.68 -6.26 -0.73
CA ARG A 60 -6.34 -6.11 0.69
C ARG A 60 -7.11 -7.14 1.52
N TYR A 61 -6.54 -7.53 2.66
CA TYR A 61 -7.23 -8.40 3.61
C TYR A 61 -8.40 -7.64 4.27
N LEU A 62 -9.55 -7.69 3.62
CA LEU A 62 -10.79 -7.01 3.99
C LEU A 62 -11.96 -7.98 3.87
N TYR A 63 -13.04 -7.73 4.62
CA TYR A 63 -14.21 -8.61 4.63
C TYR A 63 -14.81 -8.85 3.24
N PHE A 64 -14.83 -7.83 2.38
CA PHE A 64 -15.42 -7.97 1.06
C PHE A 64 -14.60 -8.90 0.13
N PRO A 65 -13.28 -8.68 -0.12
CA PRO A 65 -12.44 -9.64 -0.84
C PRO A 65 -12.48 -11.07 -0.29
N ILE A 66 -12.54 -11.24 1.04
CA ILE A 66 -12.70 -12.54 1.70
C ILE A 66 -14.06 -13.15 1.32
N TYR A 67 -15.14 -12.37 1.43
CA TYR A 67 -16.50 -12.79 1.10
C TYR A 67 -16.62 -13.25 -0.35
N ILE A 68 -16.02 -12.54 -1.32
CA ILE A 68 -16.04 -12.91 -2.74
C ILE A 68 -15.05 -14.04 -3.10
N LYS A 69 -14.40 -14.66 -2.10
CA LYS A 69 -13.49 -15.82 -2.22
C LYS A 69 -12.24 -15.56 -3.07
N LEU A 70 -11.65 -14.37 -2.97
CA LEU A 70 -10.38 -14.06 -3.65
C LEU A 70 -9.13 -14.60 -2.93
N LYS A 71 -9.28 -15.39 -1.86
CA LYS A 71 -8.16 -15.96 -1.08
C LYS A 71 -7.14 -16.75 -1.93
N TYR A 72 -7.56 -17.30 -3.06
CA TYR A 72 -6.65 -18.00 -3.97
C TYR A 72 -5.49 -17.12 -4.45
N PHE A 73 -5.68 -15.81 -4.56
CA PHE A 73 -4.68 -14.84 -5.04
C PHE A 73 -3.93 -14.13 -3.90
N ASP A 74 -4.03 -14.66 -2.69
CA ASP A 74 -3.53 -14.07 -1.45
C ASP A 74 -4.08 -12.65 -1.19
N PHE A 75 -3.65 -12.01 -0.10
CA PHE A 75 -4.03 -10.67 0.29
C PHE A 75 -2.85 -9.85 0.78
N LEU A 76 -2.88 -8.55 0.51
CA LEU A 76 -2.03 -7.61 1.25
C LEU A 76 -2.51 -7.51 2.69
N TYR A 77 -1.63 -7.90 3.62
CA TYR A 77 -1.89 -7.92 5.06
C TYR A 77 -0.82 -7.11 5.80
N ASN A 78 -1.24 -6.25 6.74
CA ASN A 78 -0.36 -5.41 7.55
C ASN A 78 0.66 -4.57 6.74
N THR A 79 0.24 -4.03 5.59
CA THR A 79 1.03 -3.11 4.77
C THR A 79 0.44 -1.69 4.86
N PRO A 80 0.82 -0.88 5.88
CA PRO A 80 0.25 0.45 6.07
C PRO A 80 0.79 1.50 5.10
N SER A 81 1.99 1.31 4.53
CA SER A 81 2.55 2.18 3.48
C SER A 81 3.05 1.38 2.28
N VAL A 82 3.31 2.07 1.16
CA VAL A 82 3.80 1.44 -0.07
C VAL A 82 5.14 0.73 0.11
N ALA A 83 6.01 1.22 1.00
CA ALA A 83 7.27 0.56 1.37
C ALA A 83 7.04 -0.80 2.03
N HIS A 84 6.06 -0.90 2.93
CA HIS A 84 5.67 -2.18 3.53
C HIS A 84 5.10 -3.14 2.49
N MET A 85 4.33 -2.63 1.53
CA MET A 85 3.82 -3.44 0.42
C MET A 85 4.96 -3.99 -0.44
N ALA A 86 5.96 -3.17 -0.76
CA ALA A 86 7.15 -3.60 -1.49
C ALA A 86 7.98 -4.63 -0.69
N CYS A 87 8.18 -4.40 0.61
CA CYS A 87 8.85 -5.36 1.49
C CYS A 87 8.07 -6.69 1.58
N TYR A 88 6.74 -6.62 1.73
CA TYR A 88 5.87 -7.78 1.76
C TYR A 88 5.96 -8.59 0.47
N LEU A 89 5.96 -7.92 -0.68
CA LEU A 89 6.14 -8.55 -1.98
C LEU A 89 7.51 -9.25 -2.08
N SER A 90 8.59 -8.56 -1.70
CA SER A 90 9.94 -9.13 -1.73
C SER A 90 10.07 -10.40 -0.88
N LEU A 91 9.41 -10.41 0.29
CA LEU A 91 9.35 -11.58 1.16
C LEU A 91 8.61 -12.76 0.50
N HIS A 92 7.47 -12.52 -0.14
CA HIS A 92 6.66 -13.57 -0.77
C HIS A 92 7.26 -14.07 -2.09
N LEU A 93 8.10 -13.26 -2.73
CA LEU A 93 8.95 -13.68 -3.85
C LEU A 93 10.21 -14.46 -3.40
N ASN A 94 10.35 -14.74 -2.10
CA ASN A 94 11.46 -15.49 -1.50
C ASN A 94 12.84 -14.86 -1.79
N HIS A 95 12.92 -13.53 -1.86
CA HIS A 95 14.21 -12.86 -1.88
C HIS A 95 14.99 -13.19 -0.60
N LYS A 96 16.30 -13.45 -0.74
CA LYS A 96 17.18 -13.81 0.39
C LYS A 96 17.71 -12.60 1.16
N ASN A 97 17.88 -11.49 0.44
CA ASN A 97 18.35 -10.23 0.99
C ASN A 97 17.38 -9.12 0.56
N ILE A 98 17.07 -8.21 1.47
CA ILE A 98 16.31 -6.99 1.18
C ILE A 98 17.22 -5.80 1.44
N ILE A 99 17.21 -4.79 0.56
CA ILE A 99 18.01 -3.57 0.71
C ILE A 99 17.05 -2.39 0.68
N PHE A 100 17.07 -1.57 1.73
CA PHE A 100 16.30 -0.33 1.81
C PHE A 100 17.14 0.84 1.32
N ILE A 101 16.59 1.61 0.38
CA ILE A 101 17.20 2.81 -0.21
C ILE A 101 16.11 3.89 -0.23
N GLY A 102 16.41 5.07 0.32
CA GLY A 102 15.43 6.16 0.44
C GLY A 102 14.29 5.86 1.41
N GLN A 103 14.52 4.96 2.38
CA GLN A 103 13.57 4.67 3.45
C GLN A 103 13.91 5.53 4.67
N ASP A 104 13.85 6.85 4.50
CA ASP A 104 14.38 7.82 5.46
C ASP A 104 13.63 7.77 6.80
N LEU A 105 12.30 7.78 6.76
CA LEU A 105 11.44 7.83 7.96
C LEU A 105 11.82 8.95 8.93
N ALA A 106 12.38 10.03 8.39
CA ALA A 106 12.92 11.17 9.10
C ALA A 106 12.92 12.38 8.16
N TYR A 107 12.94 13.58 8.73
CA TYR A 107 13.09 14.81 7.96
C TYR A 107 14.55 15.00 7.56
N ALA A 108 14.78 15.63 6.41
CA ALA A 108 16.10 16.11 6.04
C ALA A 108 16.60 17.20 7.01
N GLU A 109 17.90 17.49 7.01
CA GLU A 109 18.50 18.51 7.89
C GLU A 109 17.86 19.90 7.73
N ASN A 110 17.42 20.23 6.50
CA ASN A 110 16.72 21.47 6.18
C ASN A 110 15.22 21.47 6.58
N GLY A 111 14.70 20.37 7.13
CA GLY A 111 13.31 20.20 7.53
C GLY A 111 12.35 19.72 6.44
N ASN A 112 12.85 19.42 5.24
CA ASN A 112 12.02 18.83 4.18
C ASN A 112 11.55 17.42 4.57
N SER A 113 10.31 17.09 4.22
CA SER A 113 9.75 15.76 4.43
C SER A 113 9.86 14.85 3.20
N HIS A 114 10.13 15.43 2.03
CA HIS A 114 10.26 14.74 0.76
C HIS A 114 11.49 15.25 -0.01
N PRO A 115 11.96 14.49 -1.02
CA PRO A 115 12.99 14.96 -1.96
C PRO A 115 12.59 16.23 -2.71
N ASP A 116 13.59 16.99 -3.16
CA ASP A 116 13.38 18.28 -3.85
C ASP A 116 12.57 18.17 -5.15
N ASP A 117 12.62 17.02 -5.81
CA ASP A 117 11.90 16.71 -7.06
C ASP A 117 10.53 16.06 -6.84
N TYR A 118 10.03 16.00 -5.59
CA TYR A 118 8.70 15.47 -5.30
C TYR A 118 7.61 16.35 -5.91
N GLN A 119 6.68 15.73 -6.66
CA GLN A 119 5.69 16.46 -7.45
C GLN A 119 4.78 17.39 -6.63
N ASN A 120 4.59 17.12 -5.33
CA ASN A 120 3.71 17.87 -4.44
C ASN A 120 4.48 18.83 -3.50
N SER A 121 5.75 19.12 -3.79
CA SER A 121 6.71 19.91 -2.98
C SER A 121 7.46 19.11 -1.90
N ALA A 122 8.75 19.38 -1.75
CA ALA A 122 9.63 18.82 -0.74
C ALA A 122 9.13 18.99 0.72
N ASN A 123 8.28 20.01 0.96
CA ASN A 123 7.74 20.33 2.26
C ASN A 123 6.27 19.88 2.48
N TYR A 124 5.72 19.06 1.59
CA TYR A 124 4.30 18.66 1.57
C TYR A 124 3.75 18.22 2.93
N GLU A 125 4.56 17.52 3.73
CA GLU A 125 4.19 17.02 5.07
C GLU A 125 5.04 17.61 6.20
N SER A 126 5.93 18.57 5.92
CA SER A 126 6.93 19.06 6.89
C SER A 126 6.33 19.64 8.18
N GLN A 127 5.09 20.12 8.13
CA GLN A 127 4.39 20.75 9.27
C GLN A 127 3.08 20.02 9.63
N MET A 128 2.83 18.84 9.04
CA MET A 128 1.57 18.12 9.25
C MET A 128 1.49 17.48 10.64
N TYR A 129 2.64 17.11 11.20
CA TYR A 129 2.76 16.39 12.46
C TYR A 129 3.77 17.06 13.38
N GLU A 130 3.63 16.85 14.69
CA GLU A 130 4.63 17.26 15.67
C GLU A 130 5.97 16.53 15.41
N HIS A 131 7.07 17.28 15.52
CA HIS A 131 8.41 16.74 15.34
C HIS A 131 8.87 16.11 16.64
N ILE A 132 9.20 14.82 16.57
CA ILE A 132 9.83 14.06 17.65
C ILE A 132 11.23 13.61 17.23
N LEU A 133 12.02 13.12 18.17
CA LEU A 133 13.37 12.61 17.89
C LEU A 133 13.38 11.08 17.89
N THR A 134 14.24 10.51 17.05
CA THR A 134 14.55 9.09 17.02
C THR A 134 16.02 8.88 16.72
N GLU A 135 16.53 7.68 17.00
CA GLU A 135 17.91 7.34 16.70
C GLU A 135 18.16 7.36 15.19
N ALA A 136 19.18 8.08 14.76
CA ALA A 136 19.60 8.15 13.38
C ALA A 136 20.41 6.92 12.98
N TYR A 137 20.47 6.64 11.69
CA TYR A 137 21.37 5.66 11.11
C TYR A 137 22.77 5.72 11.75
N GLY A 138 23.32 4.55 12.11
CA GLY A 138 24.63 4.41 12.76
C GLY A 138 24.61 4.56 14.29
N GLY A 139 23.46 4.90 14.88
CA GLY A 139 23.21 4.83 16.32
C GLY A 139 23.99 5.81 17.21
N LYS A 140 24.40 6.95 16.64
CA LYS A 140 25.24 7.95 17.33
C LYS A 140 24.60 9.32 17.48
N LYS A 141 23.51 9.56 16.77
CA LYS A 141 22.83 10.86 16.68
C LYS A 141 21.33 10.64 16.76
N GLU A 142 20.62 11.70 17.05
CA GLU A 142 19.17 11.75 16.91
C GLU A 142 18.79 12.53 15.64
N ILE A 143 17.68 12.16 15.04
CA ILE A 143 17.10 12.81 13.87
C ILE A 143 15.62 13.08 14.09
N LYS A 144 15.11 14.14 13.46
CA LYS A 144 13.69 14.51 13.56
C LYS A 144 12.83 13.57 12.72
N THR A 145 11.71 13.16 13.27
CA THR A 145 10.69 12.32 12.63
C THR A 145 9.31 12.68 13.20
N HIS A 146 8.28 11.90 12.90
CA HIS A 146 6.95 12.02 13.50
C HIS A 146 6.32 10.65 13.76
N GLU A 147 5.22 10.64 14.51
CA GLU A 147 4.58 9.42 15.02
C GLU A 147 4.20 8.40 13.94
N VAL A 148 3.76 8.83 12.76
CA VAL A 148 3.36 7.92 11.66
C VAL A 148 4.60 7.25 11.05
N TRP A 149 5.71 7.97 10.90
CA TRP A 149 6.96 7.37 10.45
C TRP A 149 7.57 6.43 11.49
N ILE A 150 7.45 6.73 12.78
CA ILE A 150 7.81 5.77 13.84
C ILE A 150 6.95 4.50 13.76
N PHE A 151 5.64 4.64 13.55
CA PHE A 151 4.77 3.50 13.33
C PHE A 151 5.20 2.67 12.11
N PHE A 152 5.52 3.33 10.99
CA PHE A 152 6.05 2.65 9.80
C PHE A 152 7.38 1.93 10.08
N LYS A 153 8.31 2.59 10.78
CA LYS A 153 9.57 1.99 11.22
C LYS A 153 9.34 0.70 12.00
N GLN A 154 8.45 0.74 13.00
CA GLN A 154 8.15 -0.40 13.86
C GLN A 154 7.52 -1.57 13.11
N ILE A 155 6.70 -1.31 12.07
CA ILE A 155 6.14 -2.37 11.25
C ILE A 155 7.23 -3.02 10.37
N LEU A 156 8.18 -2.26 9.80
CA LEU A 156 9.33 -2.82 9.10
C LEU A 156 10.18 -3.70 10.04
N GLU A 157 10.49 -3.21 11.23
CA GLU A 157 11.23 -3.94 12.28
C GLU A 157 10.52 -5.26 12.63
N ALA A 158 9.20 -5.21 12.85
CA ALA A 158 8.40 -6.39 13.12
C ALA A 158 8.38 -7.40 11.94
N MET A 159 8.36 -6.92 10.70
CA MET A 159 8.48 -7.76 9.51
C MET A 159 9.84 -8.46 9.46
N ILE A 160 10.93 -7.73 9.68
CA ILE A 160 12.30 -8.28 9.68
C ILE A 160 12.42 -9.42 10.70
N ILE A 161 11.95 -9.18 11.94
CA ILE A 161 11.97 -10.19 13.01
C ILE A 161 11.09 -11.39 12.65
N LYS A 162 9.84 -11.15 12.23
CA LYS A 162 8.88 -12.23 11.94
C LYS A 162 9.39 -13.17 10.84
N TYR A 163 9.94 -12.61 9.76
CA TYR A 163 10.35 -13.39 8.59
C TYR A 163 11.82 -13.82 8.64
N HIS A 164 12.59 -13.39 9.65
CA HIS A 164 13.99 -13.74 9.82
C HIS A 164 14.83 -13.46 8.55
N ILE A 165 14.53 -12.33 7.89
CA ILE A 165 15.13 -11.97 6.60
C ILE A 165 16.35 -11.08 6.78
N THR A 166 17.44 -11.38 6.08
CA THR A 166 18.60 -10.48 6.05
C THR A 166 18.23 -9.19 5.33
N THR A 167 18.22 -8.09 6.07
CA THR A 167 17.80 -6.79 5.56
C THR A 167 18.92 -5.77 5.79
N TYR A 168 19.25 -5.02 4.76
CA TYR A 168 20.25 -3.96 4.79
C TYR A 168 19.55 -2.60 4.77
N ASN A 169 19.92 -1.70 5.68
CA ASN A 169 19.55 -0.30 5.56
C ASN A 169 20.71 0.42 4.87
N CYS A 170 20.45 0.99 3.69
CA CYS A 170 21.39 1.78 2.90
C CYS A 170 20.92 3.23 2.76
N THR A 171 20.22 3.74 3.78
CA THR A 171 19.72 5.11 3.82
C THR A 171 20.42 5.85 4.97
N GLU A 172 21.64 6.33 4.71
CA GLU A 172 22.52 6.91 5.74
C GLU A 172 21.98 8.19 6.38
N GLY A 173 21.10 8.91 5.69
CA GLY A 173 20.44 10.13 6.20
C GLY A 173 19.16 9.86 6.99
N GLY A 174 18.73 8.60 7.11
CA GLY A 174 17.45 8.23 7.70
C GLY A 174 17.49 7.87 9.19
N ALA A 175 16.32 7.51 9.71
CA ALA A 175 16.17 6.86 11.00
C ALA A 175 16.81 5.46 11.00
N ARG A 176 17.31 5.07 12.16
CA ARG A 176 17.76 3.70 12.43
C ARG A 176 16.54 2.76 12.39
N ILE A 177 16.66 1.66 11.66
CA ILE A 177 15.64 0.61 11.59
C ILE A 177 16.22 -0.65 12.24
N GLU A 178 15.69 -1.01 13.40
CA GLU A 178 16.21 -2.15 14.17
C GLU A 178 16.07 -3.48 13.42
N GLY A 179 17.05 -4.36 13.63
CA GLY A 179 17.16 -5.64 12.92
C GLY A 179 17.74 -5.55 11.50
N THR A 180 17.99 -4.35 10.98
CA THR A 180 18.74 -4.18 9.73
C THR A 180 20.25 -4.17 9.94
N ILE A 181 20.99 -4.49 8.88
CA ILE A 181 22.43 -4.30 8.79
C ILE A 181 22.68 -2.97 8.07
N GLU A 182 23.22 -1.99 8.79
CA GLU A 182 23.56 -0.68 8.24
C GLU A 182 24.83 -0.77 7.37
N LYS A 183 24.69 -0.51 6.07
CA LYS A 183 25.79 -0.45 5.10
C LYS A 183 25.54 0.65 4.08
N PRO A 184 26.58 1.36 3.60
CA PRO A 184 26.42 2.28 2.49
C PRO A 184 25.88 1.60 1.24
N PHE A 185 25.09 2.30 0.42
CA PHE A 185 24.54 1.70 -0.80
C PHE A 185 25.65 1.21 -1.75
N LEU A 186 26.76 1.95 -1.85
CA LEU A 186 27.93 1.53 -2.63
C LEU A 186 28.47 0.17 -2.18
N TRP A 187 28.53 -0.07 -0.87
CA TRP A 187 28.97 -1.37 -0.34
C TRP A 187 28.02 -2.48 -0.79
N ALA A 188 26.70 -2.25 -0.76
CA ALA A 188 25.72 -3.23 -1.21
C ALA A 188 25.87 -3.51 -2.71
N CYS A 189 26.12 -2.50 -3.54
CA CYS A 189 26.43 -2.69 -4.96
C CYS A 189 27.65 -3.60 -5.17
N GLU A 190 28.76 -3.29 -4.51
CA GLU A 190 30.03 -4.00 -4.68
C GLU A 190 30.01 -5.42 -4.09
N ASN A 191 29.24 -5.67 -3.03
CA ASN A 191 29.28 -6.94 -2.30
C ASN A 191 28.07 -7.84 -2.57
N LEU A 192 26.90 -7.28 -2.89
CA LEU A 192 25.66 -8.05 -3.08
C LEU A 192 25.17 -8.05 -4.53
N LEU A 193 25.47 -7.00 -5.31
CA LEU A 193 24.93 -6.80 -6.67
C LEU A 193 26.00 -6.92 -7.77
N HIS A 194 27.19 -7.42 -7.46
CA HIS A 194 28.35 -7.49 -8.37
C HIS A 194 28.30 -8.65 -9.38
N LYS A 195 27.25 -9.46 -9.38
CA LYS A 195 27.10 -10.62 -10.28
C LYS A 195 25.73 -10.61 -10.92
N ASP A 196 25.70 -10.91 -12.21
CA ASP A 196 24.46 -11.29 -12.87
C ASP A 196 23.95 -12.60 -12.27
N LEU A 197 22.76 -12.54 -11.69
CA LEU A 197 22.11 -13.70 -11.10
C LEU A 197 21.32 -14.44 -12.18
N ASN A 198 21.70 -15.68 -12.45
CA ASN A 198 20.78 -16.60 -13.11
C ASN A 198 19.68 -16.97 -12.10
N LYS A 199 18.46 -16.47 -12.32
CA LYS A 199 17.29 -16.70 -11.47
C LYS A 199 16.53 -17.93 -11.99
N PRO A 200 16.70 -19.13 -11.41
CA PRO A 200 16.12 -20.37 -11.96
C PRO A 200 14.65 -20.53 -11.57
N PHE A 201 13.91 -19.43 -11.43
CA PHE A 201 12.51 -19.49 -11.03
C PHE A 201 11.69 -20.01 -12.19
N GLU A 202 10.83 -20.99 -11.90
CA GLU A 202 9.83 -21.43 -12.85
C GLU A 202 8.93 -20.24 -13.21
N LYS A 203 8.72 -20.04 -14.51
CA LYS A 203 7.84 -18.99 -14.97
C LYS A 203 6.41 -19.34 -14.55
N LEU A 204 5.82 -18.47 -13.74
CA LEU A 204 4.42 -18.61 -13.38
C LEU A 204 3.57 -18.26 -14.60
N GLU A 205 2.79 -19.24 -15.06
CA GLU A 205 1.83 -19.03 -16.12
C GLU A 205 0.47 -18.63 -15.53
N PRO A 206 -0.27 -17.73 -16.21
CA PRO A 206 -1.61 -17.36 -15.76
C PRO A 206 -2.53 -18.57 -15.77
N LEU A 207 -3.57 -18.52 -14.93
CA LEU A 207 -4.64 -19.52 -14.95
C LEU A 207 -5.24 -19.66 -16.36
N SER A 208 -5.72 -20.84 -16.72
CA SER A 208 -6.47 -21.02 -17.97
C SER A 208 -7.70 -20.11 -18.03
N LEU A 209 -8.09 -19.67 -19.22
CA LEU A 209 -9.25 -18.78 -19.40
C LEU A 209 -10.52 -19.36 -18.75
N ASN A 210 -10.74 -20.68 -18.87
CA ASN A 210 -11.86 -21.35 -18.22
C ASN A 210 -11.82 -21.21 -16.69
N LYS A 211 -10.64 -21.32 -16.09
CA LYS A 211 -10.48 -21.18 -14.63
C LYS A 211 -10.64 -19.72 -14.18
N GLN A 212 -10.12 -18.77 -14.96
CA GLN A 212 -10.35 -17.34 -14.74
C GLN A 212 -11.85 -17.01 -14.77
N ASN A 213 -12.56 -17.48 -15.79
CA ASN A 213 -14.01 -17.29 -15.94
C ASN A 213 -14.80 -17.95 -14.81
N GLU A 214 -14.41 -19.15 -14.38
CA GLU A 214 -15.03 -19.82 -13.22
C GLU A 214 -14.92 -18.97 -11.95
N PHE A 215 -13.72 -18.44 -11.65
CA PHE A 215 -13.52 -17.58 -10.49
C PHE A 215 -14.28 -16.26 -10.60
N LEU A 216 -14.28 -15.64 -11.79
CA LEU A 216 -15.03 -14.42 -12.07
C LEU A 216 -16.53 -14.61 -11.81
N LEU A 217 -17.13 -15.68 -12.34
CA LEU A 217 -18.56 -15.97 -12.16
C LEU A 217 -18.91 -16.23 -10.69
N LYS A 218 -18.06 -16.95 -9.95
CA LYS A 218 -18.24 -17.19 -8.51
C LYS A 218 -18.20 -15.89 -7.70
N ALA A 219 -17.26 -15.00 -8.02
CA ALA A 219 -17.16 -13.69 -7.39
C ALA A 219 -18.37 -12.82 -7.75
N TYR A 220 -18.72 -12.74 -9.04
CA TYR A 220 -19.87 -11.98 -9.54
C TYR A 220 -21.18 -12.40 -8.87
N TYR A 221 -21.47 -13.70 -8.79
CA TYR A 221 -22.65 -14.22 -8.10
C TYR A 221 -22.75 -13.73 -6.65
N LYS A 222 -21.63 -13.76 -5.92
CA LYS A 222 -21.55 -13.27 -4.54
C LYS A 222 -21.78 -11.77 -4.46
N VAL A 223 -21.22 -10.99 -5.38
CA VAL A 223 -21.48 -9.54 -5.47
C VAL A 223 -22.97 -9.26 -5.70
N CYS A 224 -23.60 -9.93 -6.66
CA CYS A 224 -25.04 -9.78 -6.91
C CYS A 224 -25.89 -10.14 -5.68
N LYS A 225 -25.53 -11.22 -4.98
CA LYS A 225 -26.20 -11.62 -3.73
C LYS A 225 -26.03 -10.55 -2.64
N SER A 226 -24.84 -9.97 -2.50
CA SER A 226 -24.58 -8.89 -1.56
C SER A 226 -25.39 -7.64 -1.88
N ILE A 227 -25.44 -7.22 -3.15
CA ILE A 227 -26.22 -6.06 -3.58
C ILE A 227 -27.70 -6.26 -3.29
N LYS A 228 -28.24 -7.46 -3.60
CA LYS A 228 -29.64 -7.79 -3.27
C LYS A 228 -29.89 -7.68 -1.77
N HIS A 229 -29.04 -8.29 -0.96
CA HIS A 229 -29.15 -8.22 0.50
C HIS A 229 -29.11 -6.77 1.02
N CYS A 230 -28.19 -5.95 0.52
CA CYS A 230 -28.11 -4.53 0.91
C CYS A 230 -29.39 -3.75 0.54
N ARG A 231 -29.96 -4.02 -0.64
CA ARG A 231 -31.24 -3.40 -1.06
C ARG A 231 -32.39 -3.83 -0.17
N ASP A 232 -32.49 -5.11 0.15
CA ASP A 232 -33.54 -5.64 1.03
C ASP A 232 -33.40 -5.08 2.45
N PHE A 233 -32.17 -5.04 2.99
CA PHE A 233 -31.87 -4.47 4.30
C PHE A 233 -32.14 -2.96 4.37
N SER A 234 -31.78 -2.20 3.33
CA SER A 234 -32.06 -0.76 3.26
C SER A 234 -33.56 -0.45 3.28
N LYS A 235 -34.39 -1.29 2.64
CA LYS A 235 -35.86 -1.16 2.72
C LYS A 235 -36.38 -1.39 4.14
N ILE A 236 -35.87 -2.42 4.83
CA ILE A 236 -36.24 -2.72 6.22
C ILE A 236 -35.89 -1.51 7.11
N LEU A 237 -34.65 -1.02 7.04
CA LEU A 237 -34.22 0.14 7.82
C LEU A 237 -35.04 1.40 7.52
N SER A 238 -35.40 1.64 6.26
CA SER A 238 -36.23 2.80 5.90
C SER A 238 -37.63 2.71 6.49
N ASN A 239 -38.23 1.51 6.50
CA ASN A 239 -39.53 1.29 7.12
C ASN A 239 -39.48 1.49 8.64
N ASP A 240 -38.46 0.94 9.30
CA ASP A 240 -38.28 1.07 10.74
C ASP A 240 -38.03 2.53 11.14
N PHE A 241 -37.21 3.26 10.37
CA PHE A 241 -36.98 4.68 10.58
C PHE A 241 -38.27 5.50 10.49
N ASN A 242 -39.08 5.27 9.45
CA ASN A 242 -40.37 5.96 9.27
C ASN A 242 -41.34 5.63 10.43
N ASN A 243 -41.36 4.38 10.89
CA ASN A 243 -42.18 3.98 12.02
C ASN A 243 -41.78 4.70 13.32
N ILE A 244 -40.48 4.76 13.61
CA ILE A 244 -39.94 5.47 14.77
C ILE A 244 -40.27 6.96 14.69
N GLN A 245 -40.07 7.58 13.52
CA GLN A 245 -40.36 9.00 13.31
C GLN A 245 -41.85 9.32 13.53
N ASN A 246 -42.74 8.46 13.03
CA ASN A 246 -44.19 8.61 13.24
C ASN A 246 -44.57 8.50 14.72
N ILE A 247 -43.99 7.53 15.45
CA ILE A 247 -44.22 7.38 16.89
C ILE A 247 -43.74 8.62 17.65
N TYR A 248 -42.53 9.11 17.35
CA TYR A 248 -41.96 10.29 17.97
C TYR A 248 -42.83 11.55 17.77
N LEU A 249 -43.26 11.81 16.53
CA LEU A 249 -44.14 12.94 16.22
C LEU A 249 -45.49 12.85 16.96
N ASN A 250 -46.04 11.64 17.09
CA ASN A 250 -47.30 11.44 17.80
C ASN A 250 -47.16 11.65 19.31
N LEU A 251 -46.02 11.28 19.91
CA LEU A 251 -45.74 11.54 21.33
C LEU A 251 -45.61 13.04 21.60
N ASN A 252 -44.84 13.77 20.79
CA ASN A 252 -44.68 15.22 20.95
C ASN A 252 -45.98 16.00 20.76
N LYS A 253 -46.86 15.57 19.84
CA LYS A 253 -48.19 16.19 19.69
C LYS A 253 -49.02 16.03 20.95
N LYS A 254 -49.06 14.82 21.52
CA LYS A 254 -49.80 14.56 22.77
C LYS A 254 -49.25 15.36 23.94
N GLU A 255 -47.95 15.57 24.02
CA GLU A 255 -47.33 16.39 25.07
C GLU A 255 -47.67 17.88 24.94
N ASN A 256 -47.76 18.40 23.71
CA ASN A 256 -48.23 19.77 23.47
C ASN A 256 -49.74 19.96 23.70
N ASP A 257 -50.55 18.92 23.51
CA ASP A 257 -51.99 18.96 23.80
C ASP A 257 -52.30 18.87 25.32
N LEU A 258 -51.31 18.46 26.13
CA LEU A 258 -51.41 18.29 27.59
C LEU A 258 -50.86 19.49 28.39
N ASN A 259 -50.10 20.38 27.75
CA ASN A 259 -49.53 21.61 28.34
C ASN A 259 -50.33 22.84 27.90
#